data_AF-A0A4Q4YER2-F1
#
_entry.id   AF-A0A4Q4YER2-F1
#
_cell.length_a   1.000
_cell.length_b   1.000
_cell.length_c   1.000
_cell.angle_alpha   90.00
_cell.angle_beta   90.00
_cell.angle_gamma   90.00
#
_symmetry.space_group_name_H-M   'P 1'
#
loop_
_entity.id
_entity.type
_entity.pdbx_description
1 polymer ?
#
loop_
_entity_poly.entity_id
_entity_poly.type
_entity_poly.pdbx_seq_one_letter_code
_entity_poly.pdbx_strand_id
1 'polypeptide(L)'
;MGQIAGETAEAKDRAMDDLRRQIENAEHQFNYEILASRQRAEALRLAELARIERERQEALESARGEEARRQAEEKRKLEARKKVEEDATQAAFTNRTFSNPVKPCPKCKRPIEKRGGCNHMYCPLCNTNFDWGSLFFLPE
;
A
#
# COMPACT_ATOMS: atom_id res chain seq x y z
N MET A 1 2.90 82.33 48.31
CA MET A 1 2.75 80.98 48.89
C MET A 1 1.71 80.13 48.17
N GLY A 2 0.53 80.66 47.78
CA GLY A 2 -0.53 79.85 47.15
C GLY A 2 -0.26 79.33 45.72
N GLN A 3 0.47 80.06 44.87
CA GLN A 3 0.73 79.65 43.48
C GLN A 3 1.70 78.47 43.36
N ILE A 4 2.78 78.48 44.16
CA ILE A 4 3.80 77.41 44.18
C ILE A 4 3.20 76.08 44.68
N ALA A 5 2.23 76.14 45.61
CA ALA A 5 1.52 74.95 46.10
C ALA A 5 0.56 74.36 45.05
N GLY A 6 -0.03 75.17 44.17
CA GLY A 6 -0.88 74.71 43.07
C GLY A 6 -0.09 74.04 41.95
N GLU A 7 1.01 74.66 41.52
CA GLU A 7 1.88 74.13 40.46
C GLU A 7 2.51 72.77 40.84
N THR A 8 2.82 72.59 42.12
CA THR A 8 3.38 71.32 42.64
C THR A 8 2.33 70.21 42.78
N ALA A 9 1.05 70.55 42.95
CA ALA A 9 -0.05 69.58 42.92
C ALA A 9 -0.32 69.10 41.47
N GLU A 10 -0.42 70.03 40.51
CA GLU A 10 -0.61 69.71 39.09
C GLU A 10 0.55 68.91 38.48
N ALA A 11 1.77 69.12 38.96
CA ALA A 11 2.93 68.32 38.54
C ALA A 11 2.85 66.87 39.04
N LYS A 12 2.32 66.65 40.25
CA LYS A 12 2.12 65.31 40.82
C LYS A 12 0.99 64.56 40.13
N ASP A 13 -0.11 65.22 39.81
CA ASP A 13 -1.23 64.61 39.09
C ASP A 13 -0.80 64.16 37.69
N ARG A 14 -0.04 65.00 36.96
CA ARG A 14 0.56 64.61 35.67
C ARG A 14 1.50 63.42 35.78
N ALA A 15 2.33 63.36 36.82
CA ALA A 15 3.22 62.23 37.05
C ALA A 15 2.47 60.93 37.37
N MET A 16 1.35 61.01 38.10
CA MET A 16 0.47 59.87 38.38
C MET A 16 -0.24 59.37 37.12
N ASP A 17 -0.73 60.29 36.28
CA ASP A 17 -1.35 59.94 34.99
C ASP A 17 -0.33 59.29 34.03
N ASP A 18 0.90 59.80 33.99
CA ASP A 18 1.99 59.21 33.20
C ASP A 18 2.37 57.82 33.69
N LEU A 19 2.46 57.63 35.01
CA LEU A 19 2.73 56.32 35.59
C LEU A 19 1.61 55.33 35.26
N ARG A 20 0.35 55.76 35.32
CA ARG A 20 -0.80 54.93 34.96
C ARG A 20 -0.74 54.52 33.48
N ARG A 21 -0.44 55.44 32.57
CA ARG A 21 -0.24 55.14 31.15
C ARG A 21 0.89 54.13 30.93
N GLN A 22 1.99 54.25 31.68
CA GLN A 22 3.11 53.31 31.60
C GLN A 22 2.71 51.91 32.08
N ILE A 23 1.94 51.81 33.16
CA ILE A 23 1.41 50.54 33.67
C ILE A 23 0.50 49.90 32.62
N GLU A 24 -0.47 50.64 32.08
CA GLU A 24 -1.38 50.14 31.05
C GLU A 24 -0.62 49.66 29.80
N ASN A 25 0.36 50.44 29.33
CA ASN A 25 1.21 50.04 28.20
C ASN A 25 2.02 48.76 28.50
N ALA A 26 2.59 48.64 29.70
CA ALA A 26 3.36 47.47 30.11
C ALA A 26 2.46 46.22 30.22
N GLU A 27 1.24 46.36 30.75
CA GLU A 27 0.25 45.27 30.80
C GLU A 27 -0.15 44.81 29.40
N HIS A 28 -0.38 45.74 28.47
CA HIS A 28 -0.66 45.42 27.07
C HIS A 28 0.49 44.67 26.40
N GLN A 29 1.73 45.13 26.61
CA GLN A 29 2.92 44.47 26.08
C GLN A 29 3.07 43.06 26.64
N PHE A 30 2.95 42.89 27.96
CA PHE A 30 3.05 41.59 28.60
C PHE A 30 1.97 40.62 28.09
N ASN A 31 0.71 41.07 27.98
CA ASN A 31 -0.38 40.26 27.46
C ASN A 31 -0.15 39.82 26.00
N TYR A 32 0.36 40.72 25.16
CA TYR A 32 0.73 40.41 23.78
C TYR A 32 1.85 39.36 23.71
N GLU A 33 2.90 39.51 24.52
CA GLU A 33 4.01 38.56 24.56
C GLU A 33 3.57 37.16 25.02
N ILE A 34 2.70 37.08 26.03
CA ILE A 34 2.11 35.82 26.49
C ILE A 34 1.30 35.14 25.38
N LEU A 35 0.45 35.90 24.68
CA LEU A 35 -0.33 35.37 23.55
C LEU A 35 0.58 34.88 22.42
N ALA A 36 1.57 35.68 22.02
CA ALA A 36 2.52 35.33 20.98
C ALA A 36 3.35 34.10 21.37
N SER A 37 3.72 33.95 22.65
CA SER A 37 4.42 32.77 23.18
C SER A 37 3.56 31.51 23.05
N ARG A 38 2.28 31.59 23.42
CA ARG A 38 1.32 30.48 23.25
C ARG A 38 1.16 30.08 21.79
N GLN A 39 0.98 31.05 20.89
CA GLN A 39 0.85 30.80 19.46
C GLN A 39 2.11 30.13 18.88
N ARG A 40 3.31 30.56 19.29
CA ARG A 40 4.56 29.90 18.89
C ARG A 40 4.63 28.45 19.39
N ALA A 41 4.27 28.21 20.65
CA ALA A 41 4.25 26.86 21.20
C ALA A 41 3.24 25.95 20.48
N GLU A 42 2.06 26.47 20.14
CA GLU A 42 1.06 25.74 19.35
C GLU A 42 1.53 25.47 17.92
N ALA A 43 2.15 26.45 17.26
CA ALA A 43 2.71 26.29 15.93
C ALA A 43 3.78 25.18 15.90
N LEU A 44 4.65 25.12 16.90
CA LEU A 44 5.64 24.04 17.03
C LEU A 44 4.98 22.67 17.23
N ARG A 45 3.95 22.58 18.08
CA ARG A 45 3.19 21.32 18.29
C ARG A 45 2.52 20.84 17.00
N LEU A 46 1.90 21.76 16.26
CA LEU A 46 1.26 21.43 14.98
C LEU A 46 2.28 21.00 13.93
N ALA A 47 3.43 21.68 13.86
CA ALA A 47 4.51 21.30 12.96
C ALA A 47 5.07 19.90 13.28
N GLU A 48 5.19 19.57 14.57
CA GLU A 48 5.61 18.26 15.04
C GLU A 48 4.59 17.17 14.68
N LEU A 49 3.30 17.38 14.94
CA LEU A 49 2.24 16.45 14.55
C LEU A 49 2.21 16.24 13.03
N ALA A 50 2.40 17.31 12.25
CA ALA A 50 2.47 17.21 10.80
C ALA A 50 3.70 16.41 10.34
N ARG A 51 4.84 16.50 11.05
CA ARG A 51 6.02 15.66 10.78
C ARG A 51 5.72 14.19 11.05
N ILE A 52 5.19 13.88 12.24
CA ILE A 52 4.84 12.52 12.65
C ILE A 52 3.84 11.90 11.67
N GLU A 53 2.83 12.65 11.26
CA GLU A 53 1.84 12.14 10.31
C GLU A 53 2.46 11.86 8.93
N ARG A 54 3.36 12.72 8.43
CA ARG A 54 4.08 12.44 7.18
C ARG A 54 4.94 11.17 7.29
N GLU A 55 5.70 11.02 8.36
CA GLU A 55 6.51 9.82 8.61
C GLU A 55 5.63 8.55 8.65
N ARG A 56 4.44 8.64 9.27
CA ARG A 56 3.47 7.54 9.29
C ARG A 56 2.97 7.21 7.88
N GLN A 57 2.61 8.21 7.08
CA GLN A 57 2.15 8.01 5.71
C GLN A 57 3.25 7.37 4.86
N GLU A 58 4.48 7.90 4.91
CA GLU A 58 5.63 7.37 4.18
C GLU A 58 5.94 5.92 4.59
N ALA A 59 5.83 5.58 5.88
CA ALA A 59 6.02 4.22 6.37
C ALA A 59 4.93 3.26 5.85
N LEU A 60 3.66 3.70 5.83
CA LEU A 60 2.55 2.93 5.28
C LEU A 60 2.70 2.71 3.77
N GLU A 61 3.08 3.74 3.03
CA GLU A 61 3.36 3.64 1.59
C GLU A 61 4.53 2.71 1.30
N SER A 62 5.61 2.81 2.08
CA SER A 62 6.77 1.93 1.98
C SER A 62 6.40 0.48 2.26
N ALA A 63 5.60 0.22 3.31
CA ALA A 63 5.13 -1.12 3.65
C ALA A 63 4.23 -1.71 2.55
N ARG A 64 3.29 -0.91 2.00
CA ARG A 64 2.47 -1.30 0.86
C ARG A 64 3.31 -1.63 -0.37
N GLY A 65 4.33 -0.81 -0.65
CA GLY A 65 5.26 -1.04 -1.77
C GLY A 65 6.07 -2.33 -1.58
N GLU A 66 6.54 -2.60 -0.37
CA GLU A 66 7.22 -3.85 -0.06
C GLU A 66 6.31 -5.08 -0.22
N GLU A 67 5.09 -5.02 0.30
CA GLU A 67 4.12 -6.09 0.16
C GLU A 67 3.78 -6.37 -1.31
N ALA A 68 3.56 -5.33 -2.12
CA ALA A 68 3.31 -5.47 -3.55
C ALA A 68 4.48 -6.16 -4.28
N ARG A 69 5.74 -5.84 -3.91
CA ARG A 69 6.93 -6.52 -4.45
C ARG A 69 6.96 -8.00 -4.07
N ARG A 70 6.68 -8.33 -2.80
CA ARG A 70 6.61 -9.72 -2.31
C ARG A 70 5.53 -10.51 -3.06
N GLN A 71 4.34 -9.95 -3.20
CA GLN A 71 3.23 -10.58 -3.93
C GLN A 71 3.58 -10.80 -5.42
N ALA A 72 4.21 -9.83 -6.07
CA ALA A 72 4.64 -9.95 -7.47
C ALA A 72 5.71 -11.03 -7.65
N GLU A 73 6.67 -11.14 -6.71
CA GLU A 73 7.67 -12.20 -6.74
C GLU A 73 7.06 -13.59 -6.54
N GLU A 74 6.19 -13.75 -5.55
CA GLU A 74 5.50 -15.02 -5.30
C GLU A 74 4.63 -15.44 -6.48
N LYS A 75 3.89 -14.48 -7.09
CA LYS A 75 3.13 -14.73 -8.32
C LYS A 75 4.05 -15.20 -9.45
N ARG A 76 5.18 -14.52 -9.67
CA ARG A 76 6.17 -14.91 -10.71
C ARG A 76 6.73 -16.32 -10.47
N LYS A 77 7.05 -16.67 -9.21
CA LYS A 77 7.51 -18.03 -8.86
C LYS A 77 6.42 -19.07 -9.13
N LEU A 78 5.17 -18.80 -8.76
CA LEU A 78 4.05 -19.70 -9.00
C LEU A 78 3.83 -19.93 -10.50
N GLU A 79 3.84 -18.86 -11.29
CA GLU A 79 3.71 -18.94 -12.76
C GLU A 79 4.87 -19.72 -13.38
N ALA A 80 6.10 -19.50 -12.94
CA ALA A 80 7.26 -20.28 -13.41
C ALA A 80 7.12 -21.77 -13.07
N ARG A 81 6.66 -22.11 -11.86
CA ARG A 81 6.41 -23.52 -11.47
C ARG A 81 5.34 -24.18 -12.33
N LYS A 82 4.23 -23.48 -12.58
CA LYS A 82 3.15 -23.96 -13.46
C LYS A 82 3.66 -24.20 -14.87
N LYS A 83 4.43 -23.25 -15.42
CA LYS A 83 5.02 -23.38 -16.75
C LYS A 83 5.96 -24.59 -16.85
N VAL A 84 6.81 -24.83 -15.84
CA VAL A 84 7.68 -26.02 -15.80
C VAL A 84 6.85 -27.31 -15.77
N GLU A 85 5.76 -27.36 -15.00
CA GLU A 85 4.85 -28.52 -14.95
C GLU A 85 4.13 -28.75 -16.28
N GLU A 86 3.65 -27.69 -16.92
CA GLU A 86 3.03 -27.71 -18.25
C GLU A 86 4.03 -28.18 -19.31
N ASP A 87 5.23 -27.61 -19.35
CA ASP A 87 6.31 -27.98 -20.27
C ASP A 87 6.74 -29.45 -20.05
N ALA A 88 6.82 -29.92 -18.80
CA ALA A 88 7.12 -31.32 -18.48
C ALA A 88 6.00 -32.27 -18.94
N THR A 89 4.74 -31.86 -18.78
CA THR A 89 3.58 -32.63 -19.27
C THR A 89 3.57 -32.70 -20.79
N GLN A 90 3.86 -31.58 -21.45
CA GLN A 90 3.94 -31.49 -22.90
C GLN A 90 5.12 -32.29 -23.45
N ALA A 91 6.30 -32.23 -22.82
CA ALA A 91 7.46 -33.03 -23.19
C ALA A 91 7.19 -34.53 -23.00
N ALA A 92 6.49 -34.94 -21.94
CA ALA A 92 6.07 -36.33 -21.76
C ALA A 92 5.07 -36.79 -22.86
N PHE A 93 4.31 -35.86 -23.44
CA PHE A 93 3.46 -36.13 -24.59
C PHE A 93 4.27 -36.23 -25.89
N THR A 94 5.19 -35.30 -26.17
CA THR A 94 5.91 -35.20 -27.45
C THR A 94 7.12 -36.13 -27.57
N ASN A 95 7.84 -36.43 -26.49
CA ASN A 95 9.04 -37.29 -26.50
C ASN A 95 8.70 -38.78 -26.64
N ARG A 96 7.42 -39.16 -26.60
CA ARG A 96 7.01 -40.53 -26.84
C ARG A 96 6.80 -40.70 -28.35
N THR A 97 7.70 -41.42 -29.02
CA THR A 97 7.50 -41.81 -30.42
C THR A 97 6.32 -42.77 -30.49
N PHE A 98 5.16 -42.28 -30.92
CA PHE A 98 4.00 -43.11 -31.14
C PHE A 98 4.03 -43.69 -32.54
N SER A 99 3.78 -45.00 -32.65
CA SER A 99 3.67 -45.65 -33.95
C SER A 99 2.26 -45.53 -34.53
N ASN A 100 1.27 -45.20 -33.70
CA ASN A 100 -0.12 -45.03 -34.08
C ASN A 100 -0.68 -43.66 -33.65
N PRO A 101 -1.84 -43.24 -34.18
CA PRO A 101 -2.50 -42.01 -33.77
C PRO A 101 -2.74 -41.94 -32.26
N VAL A 102 -2.55 -40.76 -31.68
CA VAL A 102 -2.69 -40.49 -30.24
C VAL A 102 -3.76 -39.45 -30.00
N LYS A 103 -4.56 -39.67 -28.95
CA LYS A 103 -5.48 -38.66 -28.41
C LYS A 103 -5.30 -38.56 -26.90
N PRO A 104 -5.45 -37.37 -26.30
CA PRO A 104 -5.40 -37.22 -24.85
C PRO A 104 -6.65 -37.85 -24.21
N CYS A 105 -6.49 -38.50 -23.06
CA CYS A 105 -7.60 -38.97 -22.26
C CYS A 105 -8.50 -37.78 -21.83
N PRO A 106 -9.83 -37.85 -21.94
CA PRO A 106 -10.71 -36.72 -21.60
C PRO A 106 -10.61 -36.30 -20.13
N LYS A 107 -10.33 -37.23 -19.21
CA LYS A 107 -10.28 -37.00 -17.76
C LYS A 107 -8.91 -36.54 -17.27
N CYS A 108 -7.83 -37.25 -17.63
CA CYS A 108 -6.49 -36.99 -17.10
C CYS A 108 -5.48 -36.44 -18.13
N LYS A 109 -5.92 -36.20 -19.37
CA LYS A 109 -5.13 -35.64 -20.50
C LYS A 109 -3.89 -36.43 -20.93
N ARG A 110 -3.60 -37.58 -20.29
CA ARG A 110 -2.51 -38.48 -20.68
C ARG A 110 -2.66 -38.92 -22.15
N PRO A 111 -1.56 -38.97 -22.94
CA PRO A 111 -1.61 -39.52 -24.30
C PRO A 111 -2.00 -41.00 -24.29
N ILE A 112 -3.04 -41.34 -25.05
CA ILE A 112 -3.45 -42.73 -25.32
C ILE A 112 -3.26 -43.01 -26.81
N GLU A 113 -2.46 -44.02 -27.11
CA GLU A 113 -2.19 -44.48 -28.46
C GLU A 113 -3.28 -45.48 -28.91
N LYS A 114 -3.83 -45.30 -30.12
CA LYS A 114 -4.80 -46.25 -30.67
C LYS A 114 -4.11 -47.55 -31.08
N ARG A 115 -4.43 -48.65 -30.39
CA ARG A 115 -3.93 -50.00 -30.72
C ARG A 115 -5.08 -50.82 -31.29
N GLY A 116 -5.19 -50.88 -32.62
CA GLY A 116 -6.19 -51.68 -33.34
C GLY A 116 -7.41 -50.92 -33.89
N GLY A 117 -8.46 -51.66 -34.26
CA GLY A 117 -9.61 -51.15 -35.01
C GLY A 117 -10.79 -50.62 -34.17
N CYS A 118 -10.89 -51.00 -32.89
CA CYS A 118 -12.03 -50.61 -32.04
C CYS A 118 -11.97 -49.12 -31.65
N ASN A 119 -13.13 -48.47 -31.55
CA ASN A 119 -13.24 -47.10 -31.06
C ASN A 119 -13.46 -47.02 -29.55
N HIS A 120 -13.90 -48.09 -28.89
CA HIS A 120 -14.03 -48.12 -27.43
C HIS A 120 -12.64 -48.27 -26.79
N MET A 121 -12.13 -47.18 -26.23
CA MET A 121 -10.79 -47.04 -25.69
C MET A 121 -10.82 -46.89 -24.18
N TYR A 122 -9.73 -47.30 -23.52
CA TYR A 122 -9.60 -47.31 -22.06
C TYR A 122 -8.31 -46.61 -21.64
N CYS A 123 -8.40 -45.72 -20.65
CA CYS A 123 -7.25 -45.10 -20.02
C CYS A 123 -6.76 -45.94 -18.82
N PRO A 124 -5.54 -46.52 -18.85
CA PRO A 124 -5.03 -47.38 -17.77
C PRO A 124 -4.65 -46.65 -16.48
N LEU A 125 -4.64 -45.31 -16.49
CA LEU A 125 -4.26 -44.50 -15.33
C LEU A 125 -5.46 -44.02 -14.51
N CYS A 126 -6.50 -43.52 -15.18
CA CYS A 126 -7.69 -42.98 -14.51
C CYS A 126 -8.94 -43.85 -14.71
N ASN A 127 -8.76 -45.04 -15.28
CA ASN A 127 -9.75 -46.08 -15.54
C ASN A 127 -11.01 -45.59 -16.27
N THR A 128 -10.84 -44.57 -17.12
CA THR A 128 -11.95 -43.97 -17.86
C THR A 128 -12.05 -44.63 -19.23
N ASN A 129 -13.24 -45.15 -19.54
CA ASN A 129 -13.59 -45.61 -20.88
C ASN A 129 -14.09 -44.44 -21.72
N PHE A 130 -13.73 -44.39 -23.00
CA PHE A 130 -14.16 -43.34 -23.92
C PHE A 130 -14.18 -43.84 -25.36
N ASP A 131 -15.02 -43.23 -26.20
CA ASP A 131 -15.02 -43.52 -27.63
C ASP A 131 -14.01 -42.64 -28.38
N TRP A 132 -13.18 -43.25 -29.21
CA TRP A 132 -12.12 -42.59 -29.97
C TRP A 132 -12.64 -41.65 -31.06
N GLY A 133 -13.75 -42.00 -31.70
CA GLY A 133 -14.37 -41.21 -32.77
C GLY A 133 -15.01 -39.93 -32.24
N SER A 134 -15.64 -40.02 -31.07
CA SER A 134 -16.36 -38.91 -30.42
C SER A 134 -15.46 -37.85 -29.78
N LEU A 135 -14.17 -38.14 -29.58
CA LEU A 135 -13.20 -37.14 -29.14
C LEU A 135 -12.82 -36.23 -30.31
N PHE A 136 -13.50 -35.08 -30.41
CA PHE A 136 -13.07 -33.99 -31.29
C PHE A 136 -11.69 -33.50 -30.85
N PHE A 137 -10.78 -33.46 -31.82
CA PHE A 137 -9.52 -32.75 -31.67
C PHE A 137 -9.89 -31.28 -31.44
N LEU A 138 -9.55 -30.70 -30.28
CA LEU A 138 -9.60 -29.25 -30.11
C LEU A 138 -8.33 -28.71 -30.78
N PRO A 139 -8.42 -28.02 -31.93
CA PRO A 139 -7.35 -27.12 -32.33
C PRO A 139 -7.41 -25.91 -31.39
N GLU A 140 -6.25 -25.43 -30.96
CA GLU A 140 -6.10 -24.12 -30.32
C GLU A 140 -6.59 -23.00 -31.24
#